data_AF-A0A2K8PF19-F1
#
_entry.id   AF-A0A2K8PF19-F1
#
_cell.length_a   1.000
_cell.length_b   1.000
_cell.length_c   1.000
_cell.angle_alpha   90.00
_cell.angle_beta   90.00
_cell.angle_gamma   90.00
#
_symmetry.space_group_name_H-M   'P 1'
#
loop_
_entity.id
_entity.type
_entity.pdbx_description
1 polymer ?
#
loop_
_entity_poly.entity_id
_entity_poly.type
_entity_poly.pdbx_seq_one_letter_code
_entity_poly.pdbx_strand_id
1 'polypeptide(L)'
;MVVTVEDVRRLALALPRTEEHLVRDRVKFRIGRIVYLALSRDESELGFAFPKEERAALVASEPAKFSLPGAGDLRYNWVHARMSALGHGELAELVTDAWRMCVPAKVARAHLEGGLPPAPGLAGLGEAAAVFGAFPGVDRSWLALVADTAPGLDLSRAAHRAALHRWLNAWGCRIRYPRVGEPDPLGAGLADWWGRHTLPGAPLAALADRDVARLAAAYGELAALPLGRRTLGPTAAAKALFALRPRTVMPWDAAIATRLHGARDAAAFDRHLRTGRAWARAALAESGLDEEELTARLGRPGLPLAKVLDEYLYVTLSHGGGG
;
A
#
# COMPACT_ATOMS: atom_id res chain seq x y z
N MET A 1 14.82 3.36 9.74
CA MET A 1 15.34 2.46 10.79
C MET A 1 15.07 1.02 10.39
N VAL A 2 15.97 0.11 10.75
CA VAL A 2 15.83 -1.34 10.55
C VAL A 2 14.73 -1.86 11.48
N VAL A 3 13.90 -2.79 11.00
CA VAL A 3 12.86 -3.44 11.83
C VAL A 3 13.49 -4.43 12.82
N THR A 4 12.87 -4.56 13.98
CA THR A 4 13.33 -5.41 15.09
C THR A 4 12.33 -6.52 15.39
N VAL A 5 12.74 -7.50 16.20
CA VAL A 5 11.82 -8.53 16.71
C VAL A 5 10.67 -7.93 17.51
N GLU A 6 10.92 -6.83 18.23
CA GLU A 6 9.89 -6.14 19.00
C GLU A 6 8.82 -5.50 18.09
N ASP A 7 9.21 -5.02 16.91
CA ASP A 7 8.26 -4.55 15.90
C ASP A 7 7.35 -5.69 15.42
N VAL A 8 7.93 -6.87 15.18
CA VAL A 8 7.17 -8.07 14.80
C VAL A 8 6.20 -8.48 15.90
N ARG A 9 6.67 -8.54 17.16
CA ARG A 9 5.83 -8.87 18.33
C ARG A 9 4.67 -7.91 18.48
N ARG A 10 4.96 -6.61 18.49
CA ARG A 10 3.95 -5.55 18.60
C ARG A 10 2.86 -5.69 17.54
N LEU A 11 3.26 -5.88 16.28
CA LEU A 11 2.31 -6.05 15.19
C LEU A 11 1.52 -7.37 15.31
N ALA A 12 2.20 -8.48 15.59
CA ALA A 12 1.58 -9.80 15.62
C ALA A 12 0.61 -9.97 16.80
N LEU A 13 0.98 -9.51 18.00
CA LEU A 13 0.19 -9.64 19.22
C LEU A 13 -1.02 -8.69 19.26
N ALA A 14 -1.02 -7.62 18.46
CA ALA A 14 -2.20 -6.78 18.24
C ALA A 14 -3.28 -7.50 17.40
N LEU A 15 -2.92 -8.56 16.67
CA LEU A 15 -3.84 -9.28 15.79
C LEU A 15 -4.64 -10.34 16.58
N PRO A 16 -5.98 -10.40 16.42
CA PRO A 16 -6.80 -11.34 17.16
C PRO A 16 -6.39 -12.79 16.93
N ARG A 17 -6.42 -13.55 18.03
CA ARG A 17 -6.12 -15.00 18.07
C ARG A 17 -4.66 -15.36 17.79
N THR A 18 -3.77 -14.37 17.75
CA THR A 18 -2.33 -14.62 17.70
C THR A 18 -1.83 -15.03 19.08
N GLU A 19 -1.03 -16.08 19.12
CA GLU A 19 -0.25 -16.47 20.29
C GLU A 19 1.23 -16.57 19.90
N GLU A 20 2.12 -16.08 20.79
CA GLU A 20 3.57 -16.25 20.68
C GLU A 20 4.01 -17.57 21.33
N HIS A 21 4.89 -18.31 20.65
CA HIS A 21 5.43 -19.59 21.09
C HIS A 21 6.93 -19.64 20.81
N LEU A 22 7.71 -20.05 21.80
CA LEU A 22 9.14 -20.34 21.62
C LEU A 22 9.33 -21.83 21.36
N VAL A 23 9.76 -22.19 20.15
CA VAL A 23 9.98 -23.59 19.76
C VAL A 23 11.38 -23.75 19.16
N ARG A 24 12.26 -24.48 19.86
CA ARG A 24 13.65 -24.71 19.45
C ARG A 24 14.40 -23.39 19.20
N ASP A 25 14.27 -22.45 20.14
CA ASP A 25 14.88 -21.11 20.10
C ASP A 25 14.43 -20.27 18.91
N ARG A 26 13.20 -20.50 18.43
CA ARG A 26 12.57 -19.68 17.40
C ARG A 26 11.26 -19.14 17.93
N VAL A 27 11.11 -17.82 17.86
CA VAL A 27 9.86 -17.13 18.14
C VAL A 27 8.89 -17.40 16.99
N LYS A 28 7.71 -17.93 17.31
CA LYS A 28 6.66 -18.26 16.35
C LYS A 28 5.35 -17.63 16.77
N PHE A 29 4.59 -17.15 15.79
CA PHE A 29 3.25 -16.63 16.00
C PHE A 29 2.24 -17.54 15.31
N ARG A 30 1.22 -17.96 16.06
CA ARG A 30 0.24 -18.94 15.58
C ARG A 30 -1.20 -18.53 15.87
N ILE A 31 -2.12 -19.02 15.04
CA ILE A 31 -3.56 -18.99 15.25
C ILE A 31 -4.02 -20.44 15.45
N GLY A 32 -4.39 -20.81 16.67
CA GLY A 32 -4.62 -22.20 17.00
C GLY A 32 -3.39 -23.04 16.63
N ARG A 33 -3.52 -24.00 15.72
CA ARG A 33 -2.40 -24.87 15.29
C ARG A 33 -1.61 -24.34 14.08
N ILE A 34 -2.02 -23.21 13.49
CA ILE A 34 -1.44 -22.69 12.25
C ILE A 34 -0.38 -21.65 12.61
N VAL A 35 0.88 -21.95 12.32
CA VAL A 35 1.97 -20.95 12.39
C VAL A 35 1.87 -20.07 11.16
N TYR A 36 1.82 -18.75 11.35
CA TYR A 36 1.74 -17.78 10.25
C TYR A 36 2.94 -16.82 10.20
N LEU A 37 3.71 -16.71 11.29
CA LEU A 37 5.02 -16.06 11.32
C LEU A 37 6.02 -16.90 12.13
N ALA A 38 7.30 -16.87 11.73
CA ALA A 38 8.39 -17.42 12.51
C ALA A 38 9.69 -16.65 12.27
N LEU A 39 10.38 -16.29 13.34
CA LEU A 39 11.72 -15.70 13.26
C LEU A 39 12.77 -16.81 13.21
N SER A 40 13.85 -16.56 12.45
CA SER A 40 15.06 -17.38 12.51
C SER A 40 15.71 -17.27 13.91
N ARG A 41 16.60 -18.21 14.25
CA ARG A 41 17.23 -18.23 15.59
C ARG A 41 18.12 -17.02 15.85
N ASP A 42 18.72 -16.51 14.79
CA ASP A 42 19.56 -15.31 14.78
C ASP A 42 18.74 -14.04 14.52
N GLU A 43 17.41 -14.15 14.46
CA GLU A 43 16.47 -13.04 14.31
C GLU A 43 16.70 -12.18 13.05
N SER A 44 17.41 -12.73 12.06
CA SER A 44 17.75 -12.03 10.82
C SER A 44 16.72 -12.24 9.71
N GLU A 45 15.92 -13.31 9.79
CA GLU A 45 14.87 -13.65 8.84
C GLU A 45 13.50 -13.77 9.51
N LEU A 46 12.49 -13.22 8.83
CA LEU A 46 11.07 -13.44 9.14
C LEU A 46 10.49 -14.39 8.08
N GLY A 47 10.15 -15.60 8.49
CA GLY A 47 9.27 -16.48 7.72
C GLY A 47 7.81 -16.07 7.94
N PHE A 48 7.03 -16.02 6.86
CA PHE A 48 5.61 -15.65 6.92
C PHE A 48 4.76 -16.46 5.96
N ALA A 49 3.47 -16.60 6.29
CA ALA A 49 2.50 -17.27 5.45
C ALA A 49 2.34 -16.51 4.12
N PHE A 50 2.52 -17.22 3.00
CA PHE A 50 2.43 -16.66 1.66
C PHE A 50 2.03 -17.73 0.63
N PRO A 51 1.23 -17.44 -0.41
CA PRO A 51 0.71 -18.50 -1.28
C PRO A 51 1.83 -19.14 -2.12
N LYS A 52 1.82 -20.48 -2.21
CA LYS A 52 2.88 -21.28 -2.86
C LYS A 52 3.11 -20.90 -4.32
N GLU A 53 2.04 -20.59 -5.03
CA GLU A 53 2.02 -20.32 -6.46
C GLU A 53 2.71 -18.97 -6.76
N GLU A 54 2.86 -18.12 -5.75
CA GLU A 54 3.31 -16.74 -5.90
C GLU A 54 4.76 -16.52 -5.43
N ARG A 55 5.25 -17.34 -4.49
CA ARG A 55 6.56 -17.11 -3.84
C ARG A 55 7.72 -17.02 -4.82
N ALA A 56 7.70 -17.80 -5.90
CA ALA A 56 8.77 -17.75 -6.90
C ALA A 56 8.82 -16.40 -7.62
N ALA A 57 7.65 -15.80 -7.89
CA ALA A 57 7.58 -14.47 -8.49
C ALA A 57 8.03 -13.38 -7.51
N LEU A 58 7.62 -13.47 -6.24
CA LEU A 58 8.05 -12.54 -5.18
C LEU A 58 9.58 -12.53 -4.99
N VAL A 59 10.17 -13.72 -4.92
CA VAL A 59 11.63 -13.88 -4.79
C VAL A 59 12.34 -13.36 -6.04
N ALA A 60 11.79 -13.61 -7.23
CA ALA A 60 12.38 -13.09 -8.46
C ALA A 60 12.29 -11.55 -8.58
N SER A 61 11.25 -10.91 -8.04
CA SER A 61 11.11 -9.46 -8.09
C SER A 61 12.05 -8.73 -7.13
N GLU A 62 12.28 -9.29 -5.94
CA GLU A 62 13.13 -8.67 -4.92
C GLU A 62 14.05 -9.71 -4.22
N PRO A 63 15.03 -10.30 -4.94
CA PRO A 63 15.86 -11.39 -4.43
C PRO A 63 16.80 -10.97 -3.28
N ALA A 64 17.05 -9.67 -3.13
CA ALA A 64 17.80 -9.13 -1.99
C ALA A 64 16.98 -9.10 -0.69
N LYS A 65 15.64 -9.21 -0.79
CA LYS A 65 14.73 -9.18 0.36
C LYS A 65 14.13 -10.54 0.66
N PHE A 66 13.67 -11.25 -0.36
CA PHE A 66 12.91 -12.49 -0.19
C PHE A 66 13.70 -13.70 -0.64
N SER A 67 13.51 -14.82 0.06
CA SER A 67 14.09 -16.11 -0.28
C SER A 67 13.05 -17.23 -0.15
N LEU A 68 13.25 -18.30 -0.93
CA LEU A 68 12.45 -19.51 -0.78
C LEU A 68 12.78 -20.18 0.56
N PRO A 69 11.80 -20.82 1.21
CA PRO A 69 12.08 -21.58 2.41
C PRO A 69 12.90 -22.84 2.06
N GLY A 70 13.49 -23.47 3.06
CA GLY A 70 14.23 -24.72 2.89
C GLY A 70 13.36 -25.83 2.28
N ALA A 71 13.99 -26.84 1.68
CA ALA A 71 13.30 -27.90 0.91
C ALA A 71 12.13 -28.56 1.66
N GLY A 72 12.27 -28.79 2.97
CA GLY A 72 11.22 -29.38 3.81
C GLY A 72 9.96 -28.50 3.98
N ASP A 73 10.12 -27.18 3.85
CA ASP A 73 9.06 -26.20 4.06
C ASP A 73 8.40 -25.74 2.75
N LEU A 74 8.94 -26.12 1.58
CA LEU A 74 8.34 -25.84 0.26
C LEU A 74 6.93 -26.41 0.11
N ARG A 75 6.56 -27.41 0.93
CA ARG A 75 5.21 -27.97 0.99
C ARG A 75 4.20 -27.08 1.73
N TYR A 76 4.60 -25.97 2.32
CA TYR A 76 3.72 -25.03 3.01
C TYR A 76 3.54 -23.73 2.21
N ASN A 77 2.50 -22.98 2.55
CA ASN A 77 2.29 -21.60 2.09
C ASN A 77 3.24 -20.69 2.88
N TRP A 78 4.51 -20.61 2.45
CA TRP A 78 5.57 -19.98 3.22
C TRP A 78 6.65 -19.35 2.33
N VAL A 79 7.21 -18.23 2.80
CA VAL A 79 8.36 -17.54 2.21
C VAL A 79 9.13 -16.80 3.32
N HIS A 80 10.41 -16.48 3.09
CA HIS A 80 11.24 -15.74 4.05
C HIS A 80 11.51 -14.33 3.54
N ALA A 81 11.60 -13.38 4.47
CA ALA A 81 12.11 -12.03 4.25
C ALA A 81 13.30 -11.75 5.17
N ARG A 82 14.33 -11.09 4.64
CA ARG A 82 15.45 -10.56 5.41
C ARG A 82 15.02 -9.30 6.17
N MET A 83 15.07 -9.34 7.50
CA MET A 83 14.57 -8.24 8.34
C MET A 83 15.31 -6.92 8.09
N SER A 84 16.62 -6.97 7.87
CA SER A 84 17.42 -5.76 7.59
C SER A 84 17.06 -5.03 6.30
N ALA A 85 16.30 -5.68 5.40
CA ALA A 85 15.87 -5.11 4.13
C ALA A 85 14.40 -4.63 4.13
N LEU A 86 13.70 -4.79 5.25
CA LEU A 86 12.29 -4.38 5.42
C LEU A 86 12.18 -3.00 6.08
N GLY A 87 11.21 -2.21 5.59
CA GLY A 87 10.70 -1.03 6.28
C GLY A 87 9.55 -1.38 7.25
N HIS A 88 9.19 -0.46 8.14
CA HIS A 88 8.19 -0.72 9.19
C HIS A 88 6.79 -1.00 8.63
N GLY A 89 6.30 -0.22 7.65
CA GLY A 89 5.00 -0.55 7.09
C GLY A 89 5.03 -1.67 6.06
N GLU A 90 6.17 -1.98 5.43
CA GLU A 90 6.30 -3.25 4.69
C GLU A 90 6.16 -4.44 5.66
N LEU A 91 6.79 -4.37 6.84
CA LEU A 91 6.61 -5.37 7.88
C LEU A 91 5.13 -5.47 8.33
N ALA A 92 4.46 -4.34 8.55
CA ALA A 92 3.05 -4.32 8.92
C ALA A 92 2.15 -4.99 7.86
N GLU A 93 2.40 -4.73 6.57
CA GLU A 93 1.71 -5.40 5.47
C GLU A 93 1.94 -6.91 5.51
N LEU A 94 3.20 -7.35 5.58
CA LEU A 94 3.55 -8.78 5.59
C LEU A 94 2.91 -9.53 6.77
N VAL A 95 2.99 -8.95 7.98
CA VAL A 95 2.40 -9.52 9.20
C VAL A 95 0.87 -9.61 9.08
N THR A 96 0.23 -8.55 8.61
CA THR A 96 -1.23 -8.48 8.48
C THR A 96 -1.75 -9.43 7.40
N ASP A 97 -1.12 -9.46 6.22
CA ASP A 97 -1.56 -10.32 5.12
C ASP A 97 -1.31 -11.80 5.41
N ALA A 98 -0.18 -12.15 6.05
CA ALA A 98 0.07 -13.51 6.53
C ALA A 98 -0.99 -13.95 7.55
N TRP A 99 -1.38 -13.07 8.48
CA TRP A 99 -2.44 -13.36 9.45
C TRP A 99 -3.80 -13.56 8.77
N ARG A 100 -4.16 -12.71 7.79
CA ARG A 100 -5.42 -12.83 7.04
C ARG A 100 -5.56 -14.15 6.29
N MET A 101 -4.44 -14.73 5.84
CA MET A 101 -4.44 -16.06 5.22
C MET A 101 -4.80 -17.18 6.21
N CYS A 102 -4.64 -16.94 7.51
CA CYS A 102 -4.72 -17.97 8.54
C CYS A 102 -5.92 -17.81 9.50
N VAL A 103 -6.61 -16.67 9.51
CA VAL A 103 -7.86 -16.47 10.28
C VAL A 103 -9.12 -16.65 9.44
N PRO A 104 -10.27 -16.98 10.07
CA PRO A 104 -11.56 -16.89 9.38
C PRO A 104 -11.84 -15.47 8.87
N ALA A 105 -12.41 -15.34 7.66
CA ALA A 105 -12.68 -14.05 7.03
C ALA A 105 -13.49 -13.08 7.90
N LYS A 106 -14.42 -13.59 8.72
CA LYS A 106 -15.20 -12.76 9.66
C LYS A 106 -14.33 -12.10 10.74
N VAL A 107 -13.27 -12.78 11.20
CA VAL A 107 -12.33 -12.25 12.20
C VAL A 107 -11.45 -11.18 11.56
N ALA A 108 -10.93 -11.47 10.36
CA ALA A 108 -10.19 -10.48 9.57
C ALA A 108 -11.00 -9.21 9.38
N ARG A 109 -12.25 -9.36 8.93
CA ARG A 109 -13.15 -8.24 8.71
C ARG A 109 -13.42 -7.46 10.00
N ALA A 110 -13.84 -8.13 11.09
CA ALA A 110 -14.18 -7.44 12.34
C ALA A 110 -12.98 -6.71 12.99
N HIS A 111 -11.77 -7.26 12.87
CA HIS A 111 -10.58 -6.59 13.38
C HIS A 111 -10.17 -5.39 12.52
N LEU A 112 -10.34 -5.52 11.21
CA LEU A 112 -9.98 -4.48 10.29
C LEU A 112 -11.04 -3.38 10.30
N GLU A 113 -12.32 -3.66 10.53
CA GLU A 113 -13.41 -2.68 10.76
C GLU A 113 -13.17 -1.81 12.02
N GLY A 114 -12.09 -1.02 12.03
CA GLY A 114 -11.92 0.13 12.88
C GLY A 114 -12.67 1.30 12.26
N GLY A 115 -13.42 2.05 13.07
CA GLY A 115 -14.05 3.27 12.61
C GLY A 115 -13.03 4.19 11.93
N LEU A 116 -13.49 5.02 10.99
CA LEU A 116 -12.66 6.09 10.42
C LEU A 116 -11.95 6.81 11.56
N PRO A 117 -10.61 6.98 11.51
CA PRO A 117 -9.99 7.92 12.42
C PRO A 117 -10.68 9.28 12.24
N PRO A 118 -10.82 10.07 13.31
CA PRO A 118 -11.41 11.40 13.18
C PRO A 118 -10.66 12.17 12.08
N ALA A 119 -11.36 13.09 11.41
CA ALA A 119 -10.71 13.93 10.42
C ALA A 119 -9.46 14.57 11.06
N PRO A 120 -8.29 14.49 10.41
CA PRO A 120 -7.08 15.03 11.01
C PRO A 120 -7.19 16.55 11.05
N GLY A 121 -7.00 17.13 12.24
CA GLY A 121 -6.68 18.56 12.35
C GLY A 121 -5.25 18.83 11.86
N LEU A 122 -4.88 20.09 11.71
CA LEU A 122 -3.54 20.46 11.19
C LEU A 122 -2.39 19.88 12.01
N ALA A 123 -2.54 19.79 13.33
CA ALA A 123 -1.53 19.18 14.20
C ALA A 123 -1.30 17.70 13.84
N GLY A 124 -2.38 16.92 13.69
CA GLY A 124 -2.29 15.50 13.33
C GLY A 124 -1.72 15.27 11.93
N LEU A 125 -2.04 16.16 10.97
CA LEU A 125 -1.40 16.14 9.65
C LEU A 125 0.10 16.43 9.75
N GLY A 126 0.50 17.44 10.55
CA GLY A 126 1.90 17.82 10.73
C GLY A 126 2.73 16.71 11.39
N GLU A 127 2.19 16.07 12.43
CA GLU A 127 2.82 14.94 13.11
C GLU A 127 3.01 13.76 12.17
N ALA A 128 1.96 13.35 11.45
CA ALA A 128 2.06 12.23 10.53
C ALA A 128 3.00 12.52 9.35
N ALA A 129 2.96 13.74 8.80
CA ALA A 129 3.87 14.18 7.75
C ALA A 129 5.34 14.13 8.22
N ALA A 130 5.62 14.57 9.45
CA ALA A 130 6.95 14.49 10.03
C ALA A 130 7.43 13.03 10.22
N VAL A 131 6.56 12.16 10.74
CA VAL A 131 6.88 10.72 10.91
C VAL A 131 7.14 10.06 9.57
N PHE A 132 6.25 10.23 8.59
CA PHE A 132 6.41 9.61 7.28
C PHE A 132 7.62 10.19 6.53
N GLY A 133 7.85 11.50 6.63
CA GLY A 133 8.98 12.18 6.01
C GLY A 133 10.35 11.77 6.56
N ALA A 134 10.40 11.27 7.79
CA ALA A 134 11.61 10.73 8.38
C ALA A 134 12.00 9.35 7.83
N PHE A 135 11.14 8.67 7.06
CA PHE A 135 11.50 7.41 6.45
C PHE A 135 12.59 7.59 5.37
N PRO A 136 13.69 6.82 5.42
CA PRO A 136 14.79 6.98 4.47
C PRO A 136 14.35 6.82 3.02
N GLY A 137 14.54 7.87 2.21
CA GLY A 137 14.26 7.84 0.77
C GLY A 137 12.77 7.72 0.41
N VAL A 138 11.87 8.08 1.33
CA VAL A 138 10.42 7.84 1.20
C VAL A 138 9.79 8.42 -0.06
N ASP A 139 10.28 9.58 -0.52
CA ASP A 139 9.77 10.24 -1.72
C ASP A 139 10.62 9.97 -2.97
N ARG A 140 11.71 9.19 -2.86
CA ARG A 140 12.66 8.95 -3.96
C ARG A 140 11.98 8.34 -5.18
N SER A 141 11.17 7.30 -4.97
CA SER A 141 10.48 6.61 -6.06
C SER A 141 9.41 7.50 -6.70
N TRP A 142 8.72 8.34 -5.90
CA TRP A 142 7.76 9.32 -6.39
C TRP A 142 8.43 10.38 -7.27
N LEU A 143 9.51 10.99 -6.78
CA LEU A 143 10.26 12.00 -7.53
C LEU A 143 10.84 11.43 -8.82
N ALA A 144 11.33 10.18 -8.81
CA ALA A 144 11.78 9.49 -10.01
C ALA A 144 10.65 9.29 -11.03
N LEU A 145 9.46 8.87 -10.59
CA LEU A 145 8.30 8.75 -11.48
C LEU A 145 7.93 10.10 -12.11
N VAL A 146 7.87 11.16 -11.30
CA VAL A 146 7.53 12.52 -11.79
C VAL A 146 8.55 13.01 -12.81
N ALA A 147 9.85 12.81 -12.55
CA ALA A 147 10.91 13.18 -13.48
C ALA A 147 10.85 12.37 -14.79
N ASP A 148 10.71 11.04 -14.69
CA ASP A 148 10.66 10.13 -15.84
C ASP A 148 9.44 10.37 -16.74
N THR A 149 8.40 11.04 -16.24
CA THR A 149 7.11 11.17 -16.92
C THR A 149 6.67 12.62 -17.11
N ALA A 150 7.56 13.59 -16.90
CA ALA A 150 7.24 15.01 -17.09
C ALA A 150 6.68 15.30 -18.51
N PRO A 151 5.70 16.22 -18.66
CA PRO A 151 5.06 17.01 -17.60
C PRO A 151 3.95 16.25 -16.83
N GLY A 152 3.67 15.00 -17.19
CA GLY A 152 2.68 14.17 -16.54
C GLY A 152 2.59 12.77 -17.14
N LEU A 153 2.18 11.81 -16.31
CA LEU A 153 2.08 10.41 -16.71
C LEU A 153 1.05 10.19 -17.83
N ASP A 154 1.54 9.94 -19.05
CA ASP A 154 0.75 9.46 -20.19
C ASP A 154 0.92 7.96 -20.46
N LEU A 155 -0.13 7.18 -20.21
CA LEU A 155 -0.11 5.71 -20.39
C LEU A 155 -0.22 5.26 -21.84
N SER A 156 -0.39 6.17 -22.81
CA SER A 156 -0.23 5.81 -24.23
C SER A 156 1.23 5.41 -24.53
N ARG A 157 2.19 5.95 -23.77
CA ARG A 157 3.63 5.77 -23.97
C ARG A 157 4.15 4.56 -23.19
N ALA A 158 4.80 3.63 -23.88
CA ALA A 158 5.36 2.42 -23.27
C ALA A 158 6.37 2.72 -22.15
N ALA A 159 7.23 3.73 -22.35
CA ALA A 159 8.21 4.15 -21.34
C ALA A 159 7.55 4.62 -20.03
N HIS A 160 6.41 5.31 -20.12
CA HIS A 160 5.66 5.79 -18.97
C HIS A 160 4.99 4.64 -18.21
N ARG A 161 4.45 3.64 -18.92
CA ARG A 161 3.92 2.43 -18.29
C ARG A 161 5.00 1.63 -17.56
N ALA A 162 6.20 1.54 -18.13
CA ALA A 162 7.35 0.92 -17.46
C ALA A 162 7.79 1.72 -16.22
N ALA A 163 7.76 3.06 -16.26
CA ALA A 163 8.03 3.91 -15.09
C ALA A 163 6.97 3.71 -13.98
N LEU A 164 5.69 3.67 -14.35
CA LEU A 164 4.60 3.36 -13.43
C LEU A 164 4.77 1.97 -12.80
N HIS A 165 5.16 0.95 -13.58
CA HIS A 165 5.41 -0.40 -13.08
C HIS A 165 6.50 -0.40 -11.98
N ARG A 166 7.65 0.23 -12.25
CA ARG A 166 8.72 0.38 -11.25
C ARG A 166 8.24 1.06 -9.98
N TRP A 167 7.47 2.15 -10.12
CA TRP A 167 6.93 2.88 -8.98
C TRP A 167 5.93 2.05 -8.17
N LEU A 168 4.98 1.36 -8.82
CA LEU A 168 4.01 0.48 -8.16
C LEU A 168 4.70 -0.62 -7.34
N ASN A 169 5.76 -1.21 -7.88
CA ASN A 169 6.54 -2.23 -7.17
C ASN A 169 7.36 -1.66 -6.01
N ALA A 170 7.96 -0.49 -6.18
CA ALA A 170 8.61 0.23 -5.07
C ALA A 170 7.62 0.58 -3.94
N TRP A 171 6.32 0.62 -4.25
CA TRP A 171 5.22 0.83 -3.31
C TRP A 171 4.47 -0.47 -2.96
N GLY A 172 5.10 -1.65 -3.11
CA GLY A 172 4.58 -2.92 -2.57
C GLY A 172 3.56 -3.68 -3.43
N CYS A 173 3.29 -3.24 -4.67
CA CYS A 173 2.27 -3.89 -5.53
C CYS A 173 2.72 -5.23 -6.16
N ARG A 174 4.01 -5.58 -6.07
CA ARG A 174 4.58 -6.91 -6.41
C ARG A 174 4.10 -7.48 -7.76
N ILE A 175 3.99 -6.60 -8.77
CA ILE A 175 3.71 -6.96 -10.16
C ILE A 175 4.99 -7.55 -10.75
N ARG A 176 4.88 -8.68 -11.44
CA ARG A 176 6.05 -9.35 -12.04
C ARG A 176 6.66 -8.46 -13.14
N TYR A 177 7.97 -8.27 -13.14
CA TYR A 177 8.68 -7.66 -14.27
C TYR A 177 8.70 -8.56 -15.54
N PRO A 178 8.73 -7.97 -16.75
CA PRO A 178 8.90 -8.74 -17.97
C PRO A 178 10.27 -9.45 -17.99
N ARG A 179 10.33 -10.65 -18.57
CA ARG A 179 11.63 -11.27 -18.91
C ARG A 179 12.21 -10.62 -20.16
N VAL A 180 13.49 -10.86 -20.42
CA VAL A 180 14.15 -10.43 -21.66
C VAL A 180 13.34 -10.90 -22.87
N GLY A 181 12.91 -9.95 -23.71
CA GLY A 181 12.09 -10.20 -24.91
C GLY A 181 10.58 -10.32 -24.67
N GLU A 182 10.10 -10.32 -23.41
CA GLU A 182 8.67 -10.24 -23.11
C GLU A 182 8.19 -8.78 -23.06
N PRO A 183 6.96 -8.48 -23.50
CA PRO A 183 6.37 -7.16 -23.30
C PRO A 183 6.09 -6.90 -21.81
N ASP A 184 6.13 -5.63 -21.39
CA ASP A 184 5.76 -5.24 -20.02
C ASP A 184 4.31 -5.68 -19.71
N PRO A 185 4.05 -6.31 -18.55
CA PRO A 185 2.70 -6.70 -18.15
C PRO A 185 1.72 -5.51 -18.08
N LEU A 186 2.19 -4.31 -17.70
CA LEU A 186 1.44 -3.06 -17.86
C LEU A 186 1.51 -2.58 -19.32
N GLY A 187 1.16 -3.47 -20.23
CA GLY A 187 1.31 -3.32 -21.68
C GLY A 187 0.09 -2.69 -22.33
N ALA A 188 -0.33 -3.26 -23.47
CA ALA A 188 -1.43 -2.75 -24.29
C ALA A 188 -2.75 -2.58 -23.52
N GLY A 189 -3.10 -3.51 -22.64
CA GLY A 189 -4.36 -3.42 -21.86
C GLY A 189 -4.47 -2.16 -21.01
N LEU A 190 -3.35 -1.69 -20.42
CA LEU A 190 -3.34 -0.45 -19.65
C LEU A 190 -3.43 0.80 -20.57
N ALA A 191 -2.81 0.73 -21.76
CA ALA A 191 -2.93 1.79 -22.77
C ALA A 191 -4.37 1.89 -23.32
N ASP A 192 -5.03 0.76 -23.55
CA ASP A 192 -6.41 0.70 -24.01
C ASP A 192 -7.37 1.21 -22.93
N TRP A 193 -7.15 0.83 -21.67
CA TRP A 193 -7.90 1.38 -20.54
C TRP A 193 -7.74 2.91 -20.51
N TRP A 194 -6.51 3.42 -20.64
CA TRP A 194 -6.24 4.85 -20.67
C TRP A 194 -6.99 5.57 -21.82
N GLY A 195 -6.99 4.99 -23.02
CA GLY A 195 -7.69 5.56 -24.18
C GLY A 195 -9.22 5.64 -24.02
N ARG A 196 -9.83 4.81 -23.17
CA ARG A 196 -11.28 4.82 -22.91
C ARG A 196 -11.71 5.78 -21.80
N HIS A 197 -10.78 6.28 -21.00
CA HIS A 197 -11.10 7.03 -19.80
C HIS A 197 -10.63 8.49 -19.88
N THR A 198 -11.55 9.42 -19.58
CA THR A 198 -11.20 10.82 -19.31
C THR A 198 -11.24 11.04 -17.80
N LEU A 199 -10.07 10.96 -17.16
CA LEU A 199 -9.97 11.12 -15.70
C LEU A 199 -10.08 12.61 -15.29
N PRO A 200 -10.95 12.94 -14.32
CA PRO A 200 -11.02 14.27 -13.72
C PRO A 200 -9.66 14.79 -13.24
N GLY A 201 -9.43 16.10 -13.35
CA GLY A 201 -8.16 16.74 -12.97
C GLY A 201 -8.28 17.81 -11.88
N ALA A 202 -9.49 18.05 -11.33
CA ALA A 202 -9.68 19.00 -10.25
C ALA A 202 -8.91 18.56 -8.98
N PRO A 203 -8.43 19.48 -8.14
CA PRO A 203 -7.88 19.14 -6.82
C PRO A 203 -8.90 18.35 -5.99
N LEU A 204 -8.44 17.48 -5.11
CA LEU A 204 -9.26 16.59 -4.28
C LEU A 204 -10.34 17.37 -3.51
N ALA A 205 -10.00 18.53 -2.93
CA ALA A 205 -10.94 19.40 -2.23
C ALA A 205 -12.04 19.99 -3.14
N ALA A 206 -11.76 20.17 -4.44
CA ALA A 206 -12.67 20.74 -5.42
C ALA A 206 -13.45 19.70 -6.23
N LEU A 207 -13.24 18.41 -5.97
CA LEU A 207 -13.84 17.34 -6.75
C LEU A 207 -15.38 17.32 -6.61
N ALA A 208 -16.12 17.26 -7.72
CA ALA A 208 -17.57 17.13 -7.69
C ALA A 208 -17.99 15.66 -7.48
N ASP A 209 -19.21 15.43 -7.00
CA ASP A 209 -19.74 14.07 -6.75
C ASP A 209 -19.75 13.18 -8.00
N ARG A 210 -20.07 13.77 -9.16
CA ARG A 210 -20.01 13.08 -10.46
C ARG A 210 -18.59 12.66 -10.82
N ASP A 211 -17.59 13.42 -10.41
CA ASP A 211 -16.19 13.14 -10.70
C ASP A 211 -15.66 12.07 -9.75
N VAL A 212 -16.14 12.03 -8.50
CA VAL A 212 -15.89 10.88 -7.59
C VAL A 212 -16.40 9.59 -8.24
N ALA A 213 -17.66 9.60 -8.68
CA ALA A 213 -18.29 8.42 -9.28
C ALA A 213 -17.55 7.94 -10.55
N ARG A 214 -17.08 8.88 -11.39
CA ARG A 214 -16.26 8.56 -12.57
C ARG A 214 -14.92 7.93 -12.19
N LEU A 215 -14.22 8.47 -11.20
CA LEU A 215 -12.96 7.89 -10.70
C LEU A 215 -13.18 6.51 -10.09
N ALA A 216 -14.29 6.29 -9.39
CA ALA A 216 -14.64 4.99 -8.81
C ALA A 216 -14.96 3.93 -9.86
N ALA A 217 -15.67 4.29 -10.93
CA ALA A 217 -15.89 3.39 -12.07
C ALA A 217 -14.57 3.04 -12.77
N ALA A 218 -13.76 4.05 -13.07
CA ALA A 218 -12.44 3.89 -13.67
C ALA A 218 -11.53 2.99 -12.81
N TYR A 219 -11.57 3.18 -11.50
CA TYR A 219 -10.89 2.34 -10.51
C TYR A 219 -11.33 0.88 -10.59
N GLY A 220 -12.63 0.61 -10.63
CA GLY A 220 -13.17 -0.75 -10.72
C GLY A 220 -12.69 -1.49 -11.96
N GLU A 221 -12.74 -0.84 -13.12
CA GLU A 221 -12.21 -1.39 -14.38
C GLU A 221 -10.69 -1.61 -14.31
N LEU A 222 -9.96 -0.64 -13.76
CA LEU A 222 -8.50 -0.72 -13.64
C LEU A 222 -8.07 -1.85 -12.69
N ALA A 223 -8.76 -2.04 -11.57
CA ALA A 223 -8.51 -3.13 -10.63
C ALA A 223 -8.78 -4.51 -11.24
N ALA A 224 -9.74 -4.59 -12.16
CA ALA A 224 -10.09 -5.80 -12.90
C ALA A 224 -9.20 -6.03 -14.14
N LEU A 225 -8.31 -5.09 -14.49
CA LEU A 225 -7.47 -5.17 -15.69
C LEU A 225 -6.64 -6.47 -15.68
N PRO A 226 -6.76 -7.34 -16.69
CA PRO A 226 -6.02 -8.60 -16.74
C PRO A 226 -4.50 -8.40 -16.90
N LEU A 227 -3.73 -9.07 -16.05
CA LEU A 227 -2.26 -9.20 -16.09
C LEU A 227 -1.90 -10.69 -16.08
N GLY A 228 -2.03 -11.35 -17.24
CA GLY A 228 -1.85 -12.79 -17.35
C GLY A 228 -2.94 -13.56 -16.61
N ARG A 229 -2.56 -14.38 -15.60
CA ARG A 229 -3.50 -15.15 -14.77
C ARG A 229 -4.10 -14.37 -13.60
N ARG A 230 -3.66 -13.12 -13.39
CA ARG A 230 -4.14 -12.24 -12.32
C ARG A 230 -4.76 -10.98 -12.92
N THR A 231 -5.30 -10.13 -12.07
CA THR A 231 -5.61 -8.75 -12.43
C THR A 231 -4.57 -7.80 -11.83
N LEU A 232 -4.59 -6.53 -12.24
CA LEU A 232 -3.80 -5.46 -11.60
C LEU A 232 -4.09 -5.38 -10.09
N GLY A 233 -5.36 -5.53 -9.74
CA GLY A 233 -5.82 -5.64 -8.37
C GLY A 233 -6.09 -4.28 -7.69
N PRO A 234 -6.83 -4.31 -6.57
CA PRO A 234 -7.38 -3.10 -5.94
C PRO A 234 -6.35 -2.07 -5.47
N THR A 235 -5.22 -2.52 -4.90
CA THR A 235 -4.20 -1.61 -4.35
C THR A 235 -3.41 -0.92 -5.45
N ALA A 236 -2.98 -1.68 -6.46
CA ALA A 236 -2.23 -1.14 -7.59
C ALA A 236 -3.08 -0.18 -8.42
N ALA A 237 -4.38 -0.46 -8.60
CA ALA A 237 -5.29 0.44 -9.30
C ALA A 237 -5.44 1.80 -8.60
N ALA A 238 -5.59 1.84 -7.27
CA ALA A 238 -5.69 3.10 -6.53
C ALA A 238 -4.40 3.91 -6.60
N LYS A 239 -3.25 3.25 -6.44
CA LYS A 239 -1.92 3.87 -6.56
C LYS A 239 -1.68 4.38 -7.99
N ALA A 240 -2.08 3.63 -9.02
CA ALA A 240 -1.99 4.06 -10.41
C ALA A 240 -2.87 5.29 -10.70
N LEU A 241 -4.09 5.36 -10.16
CA LEU A 241 -4.94 6.54 -10.28
C LEU A 241 -4.34 7.77 -9.57
N PHE A 242 -3.71 7.59 -8.41
CA PHE A 242 -2.92 8.66 -7.77
C PHE A 242 -1.77 9.13 -8.66
N ALA A 243 -0.97 8.21 -9.22
CA ALA A 243 0.12 8.56 -10.12
C ALA A 243 -0.36 9.34 -11.36
N LEU A 244 -1.55 9.02 -11.88
CA LEU A 244 -2.15 9.74 -13.02
C LEU A 244 -2.72 11.10 -12.63
N ARG A 245 -3.22 11.23 -11.40
CA ARG A 245 -3.93 12.42 -10.91
C ARG A 245 -3.54 12.75 -9.46
N PRO A 246 -2.29 13.17 -9.21
CA PRO A 246 -1.73 13.26 -7.86
C PRO A 246 -2.42 14.29 -6.97
N ARG A 247 -2.96 15.37 -7.53
CA ARG A 247 -3.73 16.38 -6.80
C ARG A 247 -5.20 16.00 -6.58
N THR A 248 -5.68 14.97 -7.27
CA THR A 248 -7.11 14.63 -7.36
C THR A 248 -7.45 13.38 -6.56
N VAL A 249 -6.60 12.35 -6.62
CA VAL A 249 -6.88 11.02 -6.09
C VAL A 249 -6.08 10.83 -4.83
N MET A 250 -6.76 10.60 -3.70
CA MET A 250 -6.11 10.09 -2.49
C MET A 250 -5.91 8.57 -2.67
N PRO A 251 -4.66 8.06 -2.70
CA PRO A 251 -4.44 6.63 -2.80
C PRO A 251 -4.86 5.92 -1.51
N TRP A 252 -4.82 4.59 -1.55
CA TRP A 252 -4.90 3.75 -0.36
C TRP A 252 -4.00 2.52 -0.53
N ASP A 253 -3.71 1.84 0.56
CA ASP A 253 -3.20 0.48 0.55
C ASP A 253 -4.27 -0.54 1.00
N ALA A 254 -3.89 -1.82 1.06
CA ALA A 254 -4.81 -2.88 1.46
C ALA A 254 -5.27 -2.72 2.92
N ALA A 255 -4.41 -2.24 3.82
CA ALA A 255 -4.72 -2.04 5.22
C ALA A 255 -5.65 -0.84 5.41
N ILE A 256 -5.37 0.30 4.77
CA ILE A 256 -6.22 1.50 4.76
C ILE A 256 -7.61 1.14 4.22
N ALA A 257 -7.69 0.55 3.03
CA ALA A 257 -8.95 0.22 2.39
C ALA A 257 -9.78 -0.75 3.23
N THR A 258 -9.14 -1.82 3.73
CA THR A 258 -9.86 -2.80 4.57
C THR A 258 -10.26 -2.18 5.90
N ARG A 259 -9.44 -1.28 6.47
CA ARG A 259 -9.77 -0.69 7.76
C ARG A 259 -10.92 0.30 7.71
N LEU A 260 -10.83 1.25 6.81
CA LEU A 260 -11.81 2.32 6.69
C LEU A 260 -13.14 1.84 6.09
N HIS A 261 -13.09 0.88 5.16
CA HIS A 261 -14.24 0.59 4.30
C HIS A 261 -14.68 -0.87 4.32
N GLY A 262 -13.91 -1.78 4.93
CA GLY A 262 -14.20 -3.22 4.99
C GLY A 262 -14.15 -3.94 3.62
N ALA A 263 -13.88 -3.21 2.55
CA ALA A 263 -13.92 -3.65 1.16
C ALA A 263 -12.90 -2.89 0.32
N ARG A 264 -12.60 -3.41 -0.87
CA ARG A 264 -11.64 -2.83 -1.82
C ARG A 264 -12.23 -2.76 -3.24
N ASP A 265 -13.53 -2.50 -3.32
CA ASP A 265 -14.28 -2.36 -4.56
C ASP A 265 -14.47 -0.87 -4.92
N ALA A 266 -15.12 -0.62 -6.06
CA ALA A 266 -15.41 0.74 -6.53
C ALA A 266 -16.25 1.55 -5.54
N ALA A 267 -17.19 0.93 -4.83
CA ALA A 267 -18.02 1.62 -3.85
C ALA A 267 -17.22 2.06 -2.62
N ALA A 268 -16.29 1.22 -2.15
CA ALA A 268 -15.35 1.59 -1.11
C ALA A 268 -14.41 2.73 -1.56
N PHE A 269 -13.96 2.71 -2.82
CA PHE A 269 -13.08 3.75 -3.34
C PHE A 269 -13.80 5.10 -3.50
N ASP A 270 -15.08 5.11 -3.90
CA ASP A 270 -15.92 6.31 -3.88
C ASP A 270 -15.99 6.92 -2.48
N ARG A 271 -16.31 6.11 -1.46
CA ARG A 271 -16.35 6.56 -0.05
C ARG A 271 -14.99 7.09 0.43
N HIS A 272 -13.90 6.47 0.00
CA HIS A 272 -12.54 6.90 0.30
C HIS A 272 -12.25 8.30 -0.25
N LEU A 273 -12.56 8.54 -1.52
CA LEU A 273 -12.38 9.86 -2.14
C LEU A 273 -13.28 10.93 -1.52
N ARG A 274 -14.52 10.58 -1.13
CA ARG A 274 -15.40 11.51 -0.39
C ARG A 274 -14.83 11.89 0.97
N THR A 275 -14.27 10.91 1.68
CA THR A 275 -13.58 11.12 2.95
C THR A 275 -12.38 12.04 2.76
N GLY A 276 -11.49 11.71 1.82
CA GLY A 276 -10.31 12.51 1.51
C GLY A 276 -10.67 13.94 1.08
N ARG A 277 -11.73 14.12 0.29
CA ARG A 277 -12.26 15.44 -0.08
C ARG A 277 -12.74 16.24 1.13
N ALA A 278 -13.48 15.60 2.04
CA ALA A 278 -13.96 16.26 3.25
C ALA A 278 -12.79 16.71 4.13
N TRP A 279 -11.76 15.86 4.29
CA TRP A 279 -10.58 16.17 5.07
C TRP A 279 -9.70 17.24 4.41
N ALA A 280 -9.52 17.18 3.09
CA ALA A 280 -8.80 18.21 2.35
C ALA A 280 -9.48 19.59 2.51
N ARG A 281 -10.81 19.64 2.42
CA ARG A 281 -11.57 20.89 2.66
C ARG A 281 -11.40 21.40 4.10
N ALA A 282 -11.47 20.51 5.09
CA ALA A 282 -11.30 20.87 6.49
C ALA A 282 -9.90 21.44 6.75
N ALA A 283 -8.84 20.78 6.26
CA ALA A 283 -7.46 21.23 6.43
C ALA A 283 -7.17 22.58 5.75
N LEU A 284 -7.72 22.80 4.55
CA LEU A 284 -7.61 24.10 3.85
C LEU A 284 -8.37 25.20 4.61
N ALA A 285 -9.59 24.90 5.07
CA ALA A 285 -10.38 25.86 5.84
C ALA A 285 -9.77 26.20 7.21
N GLU A 286 -9.22 25.21 7.91
CA GLU A 286 -8.54 25.39 9.20
C GLU A 286 -7.25 26.20 9.04
N SER A 287 -6.50 25.99 7.95
CA SER A 287 -5.21 26.66 7.73
C SER A 287 -5.35 28.06 7.16
N GLY A 288 -6.39 28.33 6.38
CA GLY A 288 -6.53 29.56 5.59
C GLY A 288 -5.54 29.67 4.44
N LEU A 289 -4.83 28.58 4.10
CA LEU A 289 -3.80 28.52 3.07
C LEU A 289 -4.33 27.81 1.82
N ASP A 290 -3.67 28.06 0.68
CA ASP A 290 -3.85 27.18 -0.47
C ASP A 290 -3.14 25.82 -0.29
N GLU A 291 -3.32 24.91 -1.25
CA GLU A 291 -2.78 23.55 -1.15
C GLU A 291 -1.24 23.53 -1.08
N GLU A 292 -0.56 24.37 -1.85
CA GLU A 292 0.90 24.37 -1.95
C GLU A 292 1.54 24.99 -0.70
N GLU A 293 0.96 26.10 -0.23
CA GLU A 293 1.33 26.74 1.03
C GLU A 293 1.11 25.79 2.22
N LEU A 294 -0.02 25.08 2.25
CA LEU A 294 -0.34 24.13 3.30
C LEU A 294 0.66 22.97 3.33
N THR A 295 0.95 22.32 2.21
CA THR A 295 1.89 21.19 2.22
C THR A 295 3.31 21.62 2.52
N ALA A 296 3.73 22.83 2.10
CA ALA A 296 4.99 23.42 2.53
C ALA A 296 5.04 23.64 4.05
N ARG A 297 3.98 24.18 4.66
CA ARG A 297 3.85 24.37 6.12
C ARG A 297 3.91 23.03 6.88
N LEU A 298 3.38 21.95 6.30
CA LEU A 298 3.43 20.60 6.87
C LEU A 298 4.79 19.91 6.68
N GLY A 299 5.80 20.60 6.15
CA GLY A 299 7.13 20.03 5.90
C GLY A 299 7.19 19.12 4.66
N ARG A 300 6.19 19.22 3.76
CA ARG A 300 6.02 18.41 2.55
C ARG A 300 5.93 19.26 1.29
N PRO A 301 6.88 20.19 1.04
CA PRO A 301 6.80 21.11 -0.10
C PRO A 301 6.76 20.36 -1.44
N GLY A 302 5.90 20.83 -2.34
CA GLY A 302 5.74 20.25 -3.69
C GLY A 302 4.99 18.91 -3.74
N LEU A 303 4.60 18.34 -2.60
CA LEU A 303 3.73 17.16 -2.55
C LEU A 303 2.26 17.59 -2.59
N PRO A 304 1.37 16.80 -3.24
CA PRO A 304 -0.05 17.08 -3.24
C PRO A 304 -0.67 16.79 -1.86
N LEU A 305 -1.70 17.54 -1.48
CA LEU A 305 -2.39 17.32 -0.19
C LEU A 305 -3.01 15.92 -0.11
N ALA A 306 -3.45 15.36 -1.25
CA ALA A 306 -3.94 13.98 -1.33
C ALA A 306 -2.89 12.94 -0.88
N LYS A 307 -1.59 13.19 -1.12
CA LYS A 307 -0.50 12.33 -0.61
C LYS A 307 -0.30 12.52 0.88
N VAL A 308 -0.35 13.76 1.40
CA VAL A 308 -0.20 14.01 2.84
C VAL A 308 -1.34 13.36 3.65
N LEU A 309 -2.57 13.34 3.11
CA LEU A 309 -3.70 12.63 3.73
C LEU A 309 -3.52 11.10 3.72
N ASP A 310 -2.95 10.54 2.65
CA ASP A 310 -2.58 9.11 2.61
C ASP A 310 -1.48 8.79 3.62
N GLU A 311 -0.48 9.66 3.76
CA GLU A 311 0.57 9.52 4.78
C GLU A 311 0.01 9.55 6.21
N TYR A 312 -0.95 10.44 6.47
CA TYR A 312 -1.72 10.44 7.72
C TYR A 312 -2.39 9.10 7.97
N LEU A 313 -3.16 8.60 7.00
CA LEU A 313 -3.81 7.30 7.12
C LEU A 313 -2.82 6.16 7.35
N TYR A 314 -1.69 6.18 6.65
CA TYR A 314 -0.64 5.17 6.80
C TYR A 314 0.00 5.21 8.19
N VAL A 315 0.35 6.39 8.70
CA VAL A 315 0.91 6.52 10.05
C VAL A 315 -0.11 6.11 11.10
N THR A 316 -1.34 6.65 11.05
CA THR A 316 -2.36 6.38 12.05
C THR A 316 -2.79 4.91 12.06
N LEU A 317 -2.97 4.29 10.89
CA LEU A 317 -3.48 2.93 10.82
C LEU A 317 -2.37 1.88 10.90
N SER A 318 -1.19 2.14 10.31
CA SER A 318 -0.11 1.15 10.26
C SER A 318 0.96 1.34 11.35
N HIS A 319 1.04 2.52 11.99
CA HIS A 319 1.99 2.81 13.09
C HIS A 319 1.29 3.20 14.41
N GLY A 320 0.02 3.58 14.41
CA GLY A 320 -0.72 4.09 15.57
C GLY A 320 -1.30 3.05 16.55
N GLY A 321 -0.85 1.80 16.52
CA GLY A 321 -1.24 0.77 17.51
C GLY A 321 -0.59 0.92 18.89
N GLY A 322 -0.11 2.12 19.24
CA GLY A 322 0.58 2.41 20.48
C GLY A 322 0.01 3.65 21.15
N GLY A 323 -1.10 3.45 21.86
CA GLY A 323 -1.67 4.37 22.84
C GLY A 323 -2.28 3.54 23.95
#